data_AF-A0A239PWE2-F1
#
_entry.id   AF-A0A239PWE2-F1
#
_cell.length_a   1.000
_cell.length_b   1.000
_cell.length_c   1.000
_cell.angle_alpha   90.00
_cell.angle_beta   90.00
_cell.angle_gamma   90.00
#
_symmetry.space_group_name_H-M   'P 1'
#
loop_
_entity.id
_entity.type
_entity.pdbx_description
1 polymer ?
#
loop_
_entity_poly.entity_id
_entity_poly.type
_entity_poly.pdbx_seq_one_letter_code
_entity_poly.pdbx_strand_id
1 'polypeptide(L)'
;MSASPIAVVKNLWGGELPEFESLDAVNELIGVLVNGLWNSLTRHQRRSEPFRLVRPTVQESRVGLAGLALIRRQELDGFVEGLFNGAEVLDLPQKASASLDILGEMRALFAGIHEVASDAAKPAESSEIATTMKHLREMTRIADTEINRVVLDCTRARRQLMGTVGTAKPTRH
;
A
#
# COMPACT_ATOMS: atom_id res chain seq x y z
N MET A 1 7.51 -1.64 19.47
CA MET A 1 6.39 -0.71 19.76
C MET A 1 5.44 -0.73 18.57
N SER A 2 4.13 -0.88 18.80
CA SER A 2 3.13 -0.67 17.74
C SER A 2 3.06 0.82 17.41
N ALA A 3 3.11 1.19 16.12
CA ALA A 3 2.93 2.57 15.70
C ALA A 3 1.63 3.14 16.26
N SER A 4 1.68 4.34 16.84
CA SER A 4 0.51 5.02 17.35
C SER A 4 -0.40 5.42 16.18
N PRO A 5 -1.66 4.95 16.09
CA PRO A 5 -2.54 5.25 14.97
C PRO A 5 -2.71 6.76 14.75
N ILE A 6 -2.76 7.52 15.85
CA ILE A 6 -2.87 8.98 15.81
C ILE A 6 -1.62 9.65 15.23
N ALA A 7 -0.43 9.07 15.43
CA ALA A 7 0.80 9.60 14.84
C ALA A 7 0.81 9.40 13.32
N VAL A 8 0.31 8.26 12.83
CA VAL A 8 0.16 8.03 11.39
C VAL A 8 -0.87 8.98 10.79
N VAL A 9 -1.99 9.21 11.47
CA VAL A 9 -3.01 10.18 11.03
C VAL A 9 -2.45 11.60 10.96
N LYS A 10 -1.66 12.04 11.94
CA LYS A 10 -0.98 13.35 11.92
C LYS A 10 -0.05 13.50 10.72
N ASN A 11 0.68 12.45 10.35
CA ASN A 11 1.60 12.49 9.22
C ASN A 11 0.88 12.70 7.88
N LEU A 12 -0.42 12.36 7.77
CA LEU A 12 -1.22 12.70 6.58
C LEU A 12 -1.36 14.22 6.37
N TRP A 13 -1.17 15.02 7.43
CA TRP A 13 -1.19 16.49 7.40
C TRP A 13 0.18 17.11 7.72
N GLY A 14 1.28 16.41 7.41
CA GLY A 14 2.62 16.96 7.60
C GLY A 14 3.07 17.02 9.07
N GLY A 15 2.43 16.25 9.96
CA GLY A 15 2.85 16.07 11.36
C GLY A 15 1.95 16.78 12.37
N GLU A 16 1.07 17.68 11.93
CA GLU A 16 0.09 18.38 12.76
C GLU A 16 -1.31 18.21 12.16
N LEU A 17 -2.33 18.03 13.01
CA LEU A 17 -3.70 17.97 12.51
C LEU A 17 -4.16 19.36 12.06
N PRO A 18 -5.07 19.47 11.08
CA PRO A 18 -5.65 20.75 10.71
C PRO A 18 -6.40 21.39 11.89
N GLU A 19 -6.67 22.69 11.81
CA GLU A 19 -7.59 23.34 12.74
C GLU A 19 -9.01 22.78 12.56
N PHE A 20 -9.69 22.52 13.68
CA PHE A 20 -11.07 22.04 13.69
C PHE A 20 -11.98 23.09 14.29
N GLU A 21 -13.18 23.22 13.73
CA GLU A 21 -14.20 24.16 14.21
C GLU A 21 -14.77 23.78 15.58
N SER A 22 -14.64 22.51 15.98
CA SER A 22 -15.14 21.99 17.26
C SER A 22 -14.46 20.69 17.67
N LEU A 23 -14.61 20.32 18.95
CA LEU A 23 -14.21 18.99 19.45
C LEU A 23 -15.02 17.86 18.80
N ASP A 24 -16.25 18.12 18.36
CA ASP A 24 -17.07 17.13 17.66
C ASP A 24 -16.49 16.81 16.29
N ALA A 25 -16.00 17.81 15.55
CA ALA A 25 -15.31 17.61 14.27
C ALA A 25 -14.01 16.80 14.43
N VAL A 26 -13.28 17.00 15.53
CA VAL A 26 -12.11 16.17 15.87
C VAL A 26 -12.54 14.72 16.12
N ASN A 27 -13.57 14.52 16.95
CA ASN A 27 -14.05 13.18 17.30
C ASN A 27 -14.58 12.42 16.09
N GLU A 28 -15.26 13.10 15.17
CA GLU A 28 -15.71 12.52 13.91
C GLU A 28 -14.52 12.05 13.06
N LEU A 29 -13.52 12.92 12.83
CA LEU A 29 -12.34 12.56 12.04
C LEU A 29 -11.60 11.36 12.66
N ILE A 30 -11.36 11.40 13.97
CA ILE A 30 -10.69 10.30 14.68
C ILE A 30 -11.52 9.02 14.64
N GLY A 31 -12.85 9.12 14.78
CA GLY A 31 -13.76 8.01 14.62
C GLY A 31 -13.64 7.36 13.24
N VAL A 32 -13.67 8.15 12.17
CA VAL A 32 -13.55 7.65 10.79
C VAL A 32 -12.18 7.04 10.53
N LEU A 33 -11.10 7.73 10.91
CA LEU A 33 -9.74 7.32 10.56
C LEU A 33 -9.19 6.21 11.45
N VAL A 34 -9.34 6.31 12.76
CA VAL A 34 -8.81 5.31 13.70
C VAL A 34 -9.77 4.13 13.82
N ASN A 35 -11.05 4.39 14.11
CA ASN A 35 -11.99 3.29 14.31
C ASN A 35 -12.47 2.67 12.99
N GLY A 36 -12.59 3.45 11.93
CA GLY A 36 -12.96 2.96 10.60
C GLY A 36 -11.78 2.43 9.82
N LEU A 37 -10.94 3.34 9.29
CA LEU A 37 -9.89 3.01 8.33
C LEU A 37 -8.77 2.15 8.94
N TRP A 38 -8.16 2.58 10.05
CA TRP A 38 -7.03 1.88 10.66
C TRP A 38 -7.43 0.48 11.10
N ASN A 39 -8.53 0.33 11.85
CA ASN A 39 -9.01 -0.99 12.24
C ASN A 39 -9.30 -1.87 11.03
N SER A 40 -9.89 -1.31 9.96
CA SER A 40 -10.09 -2.05 8.71
C SER A 40 -8.79 -2.55 8.10
N LEU A 41 -7.77 -1.70 8.05
CA LEU A 41 -6.45 -2.06 7.53
C LEU A 41 -5.75 -3.12 8.39
N THR A 42 -5.90 -3.08 9.72
CA THR A 42 -5.28 -4.10 10.59
C THR A 42 -5.82 -5.50 10.36
N ARG A 43 -7.03 -5.65 9.81
CA ARG A 43 -7.56 -6.97 9.47
C ARG A 43 -6.70 -7.70 8.43
N HIS A 44 -6.05 -6.96 7.53
CA HIS A 44 -5.17 -7.51 6.50
C HIS A 44 -3.86 -8.11 7.04
N GLN A 45 -3.59 -7.96 8.34
CA GLN A 45 -2.52 -8.69 9.02
C GLN A 45 -2.88 -10.18 9.27
N ARG A 46 -4.11 -10.61 8.94
CA ARG A 46 -4.57 -11.99 9.03
C ARG A 46 -4.56 -12.64 7.65
N ARG A 47 -4.13 -13.91 7.60
CA ARG A 47 -4.12 -14.70 6.35
C ARG A 47 -5.51 -14.87 5.71
N SER A 48 -6.56 -14.83 6.52
CA SER A 48 -7.95 -15.00 6.08
C SER A 48 -8.54 -13.76 5.39
N GLU A 49 -7.91 -12.59 5.54
CA GLU A 49 -8.43 -11.32 5.04
C GLU A 49 -7.38 -10.59 4.19
N PRO A 50 -7.00 -11.12 3.02
CA PRO A 50 -5.97 -10.50 2.20
C PRO A 50 -6.37 -9.08 1.75
N PHE A 51 -5.42 -8.15 1.79
CA PHE A 51 -5.49 -6.85 1.15
C PHE A 51 -5.76 -6.98 -0.35
N ARG A 52 -6.53 -6.05 -0.90
CA ARG A 52 -6.83 -5.97 -2.33
C ARG A 52 -6.75 -4.51 -2.76
N LEU A 53 -6.05 -4.25 -3.86
CA LEU A 53 -6.08 -2.94 -4.50
C LEU A 53 -7.50 -2.62 -4.98
N VAL A 54 -7.85 -1.34 -5.04
CA VAL A 54 -9.19 -0.91 -5.45
C VAL A 54 -9.51 -1.43 -6.85
N ARG A 55 -10.76 -1.77 -7.15
CA ARG A 55 -11.17 -2.27 -8.47
C ARG A 55 -12.09 -1.24 -9.15
N PRO A 56 -11.55 -0.10 -9.64
CA PRO A 56 -12.37 0.90 -10.30
C PRO A 56 -12.92 0.36 -11.61
N THR A 57 -14.13 0.79 -11.97
CA THR A 57 -14.70 0.53 -13.30
C THR A 57 -14.03 1.48 -14.29
N VAL A 58 -13.29 0.92 -15.25
CA VAL A 58 -12.52 1.68 -16.23
C VAL A 58 -12.90 1.21 -17.63
N GLN A 59 -13.14 2.17 -18.53
CA GLN A 59 -13.41 1.88 -19.93
C GLN A 59 -12.18 1.30 -20.64
N GLU A 60 -12.40 0.38 -21.57
CA GLU A 60 -11.32 -0.19 -22.41
C GLU A 60 -10.96 0.78 -23.53
N SER A 61 -10.40 1.93 -23.12
CA SER A 61 -9.93 2.99 -24.00
C SER A 61 -8.51 3.38 -23.60
N ARG A 62 -7.83 4.14 -24.46
CA ARG A 62 -6.50 4.69 -24.17
C ARG A 62 -6.48 5.49 -22.86
N VAL A 63 -7.48 6.36 -22.68
CA VAL A 63 -7.63 7.18 -21.46
C VAL A 63 -7.87 6.30 -20.24
N GLY A 64 -8.71 5.28 -20.37
CA GLY A 64 -8.95 4.32 -19.30
C GLY A 64 -7.69 3.55 -18.91
N LEU A 65 -6.94 3.06 -19.90
CA LEU A 65 -5.68 2.35 -19.68
C LEU A 65 -4.66 3.23 -18.95
N ALA A 66 -4.47 4.47 -19.41
CA ALA A 66 -3.59 5.44 -18.78
C ALA A 66 -4.00 5.73 -17.33
N GLY A 67 -5.30 5.92 -17.09
CA GLY A 67 -5.85 6.19 -15.76
C GLY A 67 -5.67 5.01 -14.80
N LEU A 68 -5.97 3.78 -15.24
CA LEU A 68 -5.80 2.60 -14.39
C LEU A 68 -4.33 2.34 -14.06
N ALA A 69 -3.43 2.52 -15.04
CA ALA A 69 -1.98 2.40 -14.81
C ALA A 69 -1.48 3.42 -13.78
N LEU A 70 -1.95 4.67 -13.87
CA LEU A 70 -1.62 5.71 -12.89
C LEU A 70 -2.07 5.33 -11.48
N ILE A 71 -3.33 4.90 -11.33
CA ILE A 71 -3.88 4.47 -10.03
C ILE A 71 -3.01 3.35 -9.42
N ARG A 72 -2.68 2.32 -10.20
CA ARG A 72 -1.84 1.21 -9.73
C ARG A 72 -0.46 1.67 -9.29
N ARG A 73 0.18 2.54 -10.07
CA ARG A 73 1.48 3.12 -9.70
C ARG A 73 1.38 3.87 -8.36
N GLN A 74 0.38 4.73 -8.21
CA GLN A 74 0.18 5.55 -7.01
C GLN A 74 -0.12 4.71 -5.76
N GLU A 75 -0.90 3.63 -5.90
CA GLU A 75 -1.13 2.72 -4.78
C GLU A 75 0.15 1.98 -4.35
N LEU A 76 1.02 1.61 -5.31
CA LEU A 76 2.31 1.01 -4.98
C LEU A 76 3.27 2.03 -4.36
N ASP A 77 3.30 3.26 -4.88
CA ASP A 77 4.03 4.39 -4.29
C ASP A 77 3.62 4.58 -2.82
N GLY A 78 2.31 4.72 -2.56
CA GLY A 78 1.78 4.92 -1.22
C GLY A 78 1.99 3.72 -0.29
N PHE A 79 1.95 2.49 -0.81
CA PHE A 79 2.27 1.30 -0.02
C PHE A 79 3.73 1.28 0.44
N VAL A 80 4.67 1.57 -0.46
CA VAL A 80 6.10 1.59 -0.14
C VAL A 80 6.42 2.75 0.80
N GLU A 81 5.90 3.94 0.53
CA GLU A 81 6.06 5.11 1.40
C GLU A 81 5.53 4.83 2.80
N GLY A 82 4.33 4.25 2.92
CA GLY A 82 3.74 3.86 4.20
C GLY A 82 4.52 2.76 4.93
N LEU A 83 5.19 1.86 4.21
CA LEU A 83 6.02 0.82 4.80
C LEU A 83 7.30 1.38 5.43
N PHE A 84 7.97 2.30 4.74
CA PHE A 84 9.20 2.93 5.22
C PHE A 84 8.89 4.04 6.24
N ASN A 85 7.76 4.75 6.11
CA ASN A 85 7.30 5.80 7.02
C ASN A 85 8.41 6.80 7.38
N GLY A 86 9.13 7.28 6.36
CA GLY A 86 10.23 8.24 6.50
C GLY A 86 11.59 7.64 6.89
N ALA A 87 11.70 6.33 7.14
CA ALA A 87 13.00 5.68 7.31
C ALA A 87 13.74 5.57 5.98
N GLU A 88 15.06 5.83 5.98
CA GLU A 88 15.90 5.62 4.79
C GLU A 88 16.21 4.13 4.55
N VAL A 89 16.32 3.35 5.64
CA VAL A 89 16.63 1.93 5.62
C VAL A 89 15.67 1.20 6.56
N LEU A 90 15.16 0.05 6.11
CA LEU A 90 14.28 -0.80 6.88
C LEU A 90 14.77 -2.25 6.84
N ASP A 91 15.04 -2.83 8.01
CA ASP A 91 15.37 -4.25 8.12
C ASP A 91 14.12 -5.10 7.90
N LEU A 92 14.03 -5.71 6.73
CA LEU A 92 12.90 -6.53 6.31
C LEU A 92 13.24 -8.02 6.30
N PRO A 93 12.28 -8.90 6.64
CA PRO A 93 12.43 -10.32 6.39
C PRO A 93 12.74 -10.57 4.90
N GLN A 94 13.63 -11.50 4.59
CA GLN A 94 14.08 -11.78 3.22
C GLN A 94 12.92 -11.98 2.23
N LYS A 95 11.85 -12.67 2.66
CA LYS A 95 10.64 -12.87 1.83
C LYS A 95 9.88 -11.58 1.55
N ALA A 96 9.82 -10.66 2.51
CA ALA A 96 9.20 -9.35 2.32
C ALA A 96 10.06 -8.50 1.39
N SER A 97 11.40 -8.52 1.54
CA SER A 97 12.32 -7.85 0.61
C SER A 97 12.13 -8.34 -0.83
N ALA A 98 12.14 -9.66 -1.06
CA ALA A 98 11.94 -10.21 -2.41
C ALA A 98 10.57 -9.85 -3.01
N SER A 99 9.54 -9.71 -2.17
CA SER A 99 8.21 -9.28 -2.63
C SER A 99 8.21 -7.80 -3.00
N LEU A 100 8.98 -6.96 -2.30
CA LEU A 100 9.15 -5.54 -2.63
C LEU A 100 9.90 -5.34 -3.95
N ASP A 101 10.89 -6.18 -4.25
CA ASP A 101 11.61 -6.12 -5.55
C ASP A 101 10.61 -6.32 -6.70
N ILE A 102 9.75 -7.33 -6.59
CA ILE A 102 8.67 -7.60 -7.56
C ILE A 102 7.69 -6.42 -7.66
N LEU A 103 7.30 -5.83 -6.53
CA LEU A 103 6.44 -4.63 -6.52
C LEU A 103 7.13 -3.43 -7.18
N GLY A 104 8.44 -3.28 -7.02
CA GLY A 104 9.25 -2.26 -7.69
C GLY A 104 9.24 -2.42 -9.21
N GLU A 105 9.39 -3.65 -9.70
CA GLU A 105 9.26 -3.96 -11.13
C GLU A 105 7.85 -3.64 -11.66
N MET A 106 6.80 -4.06 -10.94
CA MET A 106 5.42 -3.76 -11.34
C MET A 106 5.13 -2.27 -11.37
N ARG A 107 5.65 -1.53 -10.39
CA ARG A 107 5.55 -0.07 -10.35
C ARG A 107 6.18 0.56 -11.59
N ALA A 108 7.37 0.09 -11.99
CA ALA A 108 8.03 0.56 -13.20
C ALA A 108 7.21 0.24 -14.47
N LEU A 109 6.63 -0.96 -14.55
CA LEU A 109 5.75 -1.35 -15.66
C LEU A 109 4.48 -0.51 -15.73
N PHE A 110 3.82 -0.25 -14.60
CA PHE A 110 2.65 0.64 -14.55
C PHE A 110 3.01 2.07 -14.97
N ALA A 111 4.18 2.58 -14.57
CA ALA A 111 4.67 3.88 -15.01
C ALA A 111 4.88 3.93 -16.53
N GLY A 112 5.52 2.91 -17.11
CA GLY A 112 5.75 2.82 -18.55
C GLY A 112 4.44 2.71 -19.36
N ILE A 113 3.46 1.93 -18.88
CA ILE A 113 2.14 1.85 -19.52
C ILE A 113 1.44 3.19 -19.47
N HIS A 114 1.46 3.87 -18.32
CA HIS A 114 0.85 5.19 -18.19
C HIS A 114 1.49 6.20 -19.15
N GLU A 115 2.82 6.23 -19.24
CA GLU A 115 3.55 7.12 -20.15
C GLU A 115 3.18 6.86 -21.61
N VAL A 116 3.21 5.60 -22.05
CA VAL A 116 2.88 5.22 -23.43
C VAL A 116 1.42 5.52 -23.77
N ALA A 117 0.48 5.20 -22.87
CA ALA A 117 -0.94 5.42 -23.11
C ALA A 117 -1.31 6.91 -23.10
N SER A 118 -0.60 7.74 -22.34
CA SER A 118 -0.84 9.19 -22.26
C SER A 118 -0.28 9.95 -23.46
N ASP A 119 0.65 9.36 -24.22
CA ASP A 119 1.26 9.97 -25.38
C ASP A 119 0.39 9.78 -26.64
N ALA A 120 -0.27 10.86 -27.08
CA ALA A 120 -1.13 10.87 -28.27
C ALA A 120 -0.36 10.64 -29.58
N ALA A 121 0.96 10.84 -29.61
CA ALA A 121 1.77 10.60 -30.79
C ALA A 121 2.09 9.11 -31.03
N LYS A 122 1.91 8.25 -30.01
CA LYS A 122 2.08 6.81 -30.14
C LYS A 122 0.78 6.20 -30.65
N PRO A 123 0.69 5.65 -31.88
CA PRO A 123 -0.50 4.95 -32.32
C PRO A 123 -0.70 3.66 -31.51
N ALA A 124 -1.95 3.24 -31.31
CA ALA A 124 -2.28 1.93 -30.75
C ALA A 124 -3.64 1.48 -31.27
N GLU A 125 -3.71 0.23 -31.73
CA GLU A 125 -4.96 -0.39 -32.15
C GLU A 125 -5.84 -0.72 -30.95
N SER A 126 -7.15 -0.71 -31.13
CA SER A 126 -8.10 -1.03 -30.05
C SER A 126 -7.85 -2.42 -29.45
N SER A 127 -7.39 -3.39 -30.24
CA SER A 127 -7.05 -4.74 -29.80
C SER A 127 -5.79 -4.78 -28.91
N GLU A 128 -4.81 -3.92 -29.18
CA GLU A 128 -3.59 -3.78 -28.36
C GLU A 128 -3.90 -3.12 -27.01
N ILE A 129 -4.79 -2.12 -27.01
CA ILE A 129 -5.29 -1.48 -25.79
C ILE A 129 -6.02 -2.51 -24.93
N ALA A 130 -6.93 -3.30 -25.51
CA ALA A 130 -7.67 -4.35 -24.80
C ALA A 130 -6.73 -5.42 -24.21
N THR A 131 -5.72 -5.84 -24.98
CA THR A 131 -4.70 -6.80 -24.54
C THR A 131 -3.88 -6.25 -23.37
N THR A 132 -3.42 -5.00 -23.47
CA THR A 132 -2.63 -4.35 -22.41
C THR A 132 -3.47 -4.16 -21.14
N MET A 133 -4.75 -3.82 -21.28
CA MET A 133 -5.69 -3.73 -20.17
C MET A 133 -5.84 -5.07 -19.44
N LYS A 134 -5.90 -6.19 -20.17
CA LYS A 134 -5.93 -7.53 -19.58
C LYS A 134 -4.65 -7.83 -18.79
N HIS A 135 -3.48 -7.57 -19.38
CA HIS A 135 -2.20 -7.75 -18.68
C HIS A 135 -2.12 -6.88 -17.42
N LEU A 136 -2.60 -5.64 -17.47
CA LEU A 136 -2.61 -4.75 -16.32
C LEU A 136 -3.50 -5.28 -15.18
N ARG A 137 -4.66 -5.85 -15.51
CA ARG A 137 -5.52 -6.55 -14.54
C ARG A 137 -4.85 -7.80 -13.96
N GLU A 138 -4.06 -8.52 -14.74
CA GLU A 138 -3.27 -9.67 -14.25
C GLU A 138 -2.16 -9.22 -13.30
N MET A 139 -1.34 -8.24 -13.70
CA MET A 139 -0.32 -7.64 -12.83
C MET A 139 -0.91 -7.10 -11.53
N THR A 140 -2.12 -6.51 -11.57
CA THR A 140 -2.84 -6.07 -10.37
C THR A 140 -3.09 -7.23 -9.38
N ARG A 141 -3.38 -8.44 -9.85
CA ARG A 141 -3.59 -9.61 -8.97
C ARG A 141 -2.28 -10.10 -8.37
N ILE A 142 -1.18 -9.97 -9.11
CA ILE A 142 0.15 -10.29 -8.59
C ILE A 142 0.54 -9.25 -7.53
N ALA A 143 0.33 -7.96 -7.80
CA ALA A 143 0.54 -6.88 -6.84
C ALA A 143 -0.25 -7.08 -5.53
N ASP A 144 -1.53 -7.47 -5.60
CA ASP A 144 -2.31 -7.84 -4.41
C ASP A 144 -1.58 -8.93 -3.60
N THR A 145 -1.05 -9.95 -4.28
CA THR A 145 -0.42 -11.11 -3.65
C THR A 145 0.89 -10.72 -2.97
N GLU A 146 1.72 -9.91 -3.63
CA GLU A 146 3.00 -9.45 -3.09
C GLU A 146 2.81 -8.44 -1.94
N ILE A 147 1.86 -7.50 -2.03
CA ILE A 147 1.49 -6.61 -0.91
C ILE A 147 1.11 -7.44 0.31
N ASN A 148 0.24 -8.44 0.12
CA ASN A 148 -0.17 -9.33 1.21
C ASN A 148 1.01 -10.08 1.82
N ARG A 149 1.94 -10.54 0.99
CA ARG A 149 3.12 -11.25 1.45
C ARG A 149 4.02 -10.37 2.31
N VAL A 150 4.27 -9.13 1.87
CA VAL A 150 5.00 -8.12 2.67
C VAL A 150 4.30 -7.89 4.01
N VAL A 151 3.00 -7.61 3.99
CA VAL A 151 2.21 -7.34 5.22
C VAL A 151 2.29 -8.50 6.20
N LEU A 152 2.10 -9.74 5.73
CA LEU A 152 2.07 -10.92 6.59
C LEU A 152 3.45 -11.28 7.14
N ASP A 153 4.50 -11.18 6.35
CA ASP A 153 5.86 -11.53 6.79
C ASP A 153 6.41 -10.46 7.74
N CYS A 154 6.16 -9.17 7.49
CA CYS A 154 6.49 -8.10 8.45
C CYS A 154 5.70 -8.26 9.76
N THR A 155 4.41 -8.60 9.67
CA THR A 155 3.58 -8.87 10.86
C THR A 155 4.14 -10.04 11.66
N ARG A 156 4.57 -11.13 11.00
CA ARG A 156 5.14 -12.29 11.68
C ARG A 156 6.45 -11.95 12.37
N ALA A 157 7.35 -11.25 11.69
CA ALA A 157 8.63 -10.81 12.26
C ALA A 157 8.42 -9.92 13.49
N ARG A 158 7.48 -8.97 13.43
CA ARG A 158 7.11 -8.13 14.57
C ARG A 158 6.61 -8.96 15.76
N ARG A 159 5.76 -9.97 15.53
CA ARG A 159 5.27 -10.86 16.61
C ARG A 159 6.39 -11.70 17.22
N GLN A 160 7.32 -12.20 16.41
CA GLN A 160 8.47 -12.97 16.89
C GLN A 160 9.39 -12.12 17.78
N LEU A 161 9.70 -10.89 17.36
CA LEU A 161 10.50 -9.95 18.15
C LEU A 161 9.83 -9.59 19.49
N MET A 162 8.50 -9.43 19.52
CA MET A 162 7.80 -9.20 20.80
C MET A 162 7.80 -10.44 21.70
N GLY A 163 7.76 -11.64 21.12
CA GLY A 163 7.86 -12.91 21.86
C GLY A 163 9.23 -13.10 22.51
N THR A 164 10.33 -12.70 21.86
CA THR A 164 11.68 -12.83 22.42
C THR A 164 11.95 -11.84 23.55
N VAL A 165 11.43 -10.61 23.46
CA VAL A 165 11.53 -9.60 24.53
C VAL A 165 10.81 -10.05 25.81
N GLY A 166 9.70 -10.79 25.70
CA GLY A 166 8.98 -11.35 26.85
C GLY A 166 9.70 -12.50 27.58
N THR A 167 10.73 -13.10 26.96
CA THR A 167 11.48 -14.23 27.55
C THR A 167 12.77 -13.83 28.26
N ALA A 168 13.19 -12.57 28.19
CA ALA A 168 14.32 -12.07 28.96
C ALA A 168 13.89 -11.87 30.43
N LYS A 169 14.07 -12.91 31.27
CA LYS A 169 13.97 -12.74 32.73
C LYS A 169 14.95 -11.64 33.17
N PRO A 170 14.55 -10.71 34.05
CA PRO A 170 15.46 -9.70 34.56
C PRO A 170 16.57 -10.41 35.34
N THR A 171 17.80 -10.24 34.88
CA THR A 171 18.99 -10.63 35.64
C THR A 171 19.07 -9.66 36.81
N ARG A 172 18.73 -10.13 38.01
CA ARG A 172 19.00 -9.36 39.24
C ARG A 172 20.51 -9.38 39.44
N HIS A 173 21.13 -8.20 39.38
CA HIS A 173 22.43 -7.95 40.02
C HIS A 173 22.22 -7.73 41.51
#